data_AF-A0A6J6PHK2-F1
#
_entry.id   AF-A0A6J6PHK2-F1
#
_cell.length_a   1.000
_cell.length_b   1.000
_cell.length_c   1.000
_cell.angle_alpha   90.00
_cell.angle_beta   90.00
_cell.angle_gamma   90.00
#
_symmetry.space_group_name_H-M   'P 1'
#
loop_
_entity.id
_entity.type
_entity.pdbx_description
1 polymer ?
#
loop_
_entity_poly.entity_id
_entity_poly.type
_entity_poly.pdbx_seq_one_letter_code
_entity_poly.pdbx_strand_id
1 'polypeptide(L)' 'MGQVADTILGITGRIDLIHCNDSQGAFDSGADRHANLGEGSVGMDNIINCLKTANAPIVLETPFDGVAADLALLRKAL' A
#
# COMPACT_ATOMS: atom_id res chain seq x y z
N MET A 1 -0.29 0.10 11.26
CA MET A 1 0.05 1.32 10.48
C MET A 1 -1.03 2.41 10.54
N GLY A 2 -1.93 2.42 11.53
CA GLY A 2 -3.18 3.19 11.46
C GLY A 2 -3.09 4.72 11.43
N GLN A 3 -1.90 5.31 11.56
CA GLN A 3 -1.67 6.77 11.58
C GLN A 3 -0.60 7.24 10.59
N VAL A 4 -0.03 6.35 9.77
CA VAL A 4 1.13 6.70 8.92
C VAL A 4 0.77 7.77 7.88
N ALA A 5 -0.37 7.62 7.21
CA ALA A 5 -0.84 8.58 6.22
C ALA A 5 -1.17 9.94 6.88
N ASP A 6 -1.82 9.94 8.05
CA ASP A 6 -2.08 11.17 8.82
C ASP A 6 -0.78 11.90 9.19
N THR A 7 0.22 11.16 9.64
CA THR A 7 1.54 11.72 10.01
C THR A 7 2.20 12.37 8.80
N ILE A 8 2.22 11.68 7.65
CA ILE A 8 2.79 12.19 6.41
C ILE A 8 2.03 13.44 5.95
N LEU A 9 0.69 13.41 5.95
CA LEU A 9 -0.14 14.57 5.59
C LEU A 9 0.10 15.75 6.52
N GLY A 10 0.26 15.54 7.83
CA GLY A 10 0.57 16.59 8.80
C GLY A 10 1.93 17.27 8.56
N ILE A 11 2.91 16.53 8.03
CA ILE A 11 4.25 17.04 7.72
C ILE A 11 4.29 17.73 6.35
N THR A 12 3.69 17.09 5.34
CA THR A 12 3.85 17.47 3.93
C THR A 12 2.70 18.35 3.41
N GLY A 13 1.55 18.33 4.08
CA GLY A 13 0.31 18.98 3.67
C GLY A 13 -0.44 18.28 2.54
N ARG A 14 0.14 17.26 1.89
CA ARG A 14 -0.47 16.56 0.75
C ARG A 14 0.20 15.22 0.45
N ILE A 15 -0.58 14.29 -0.11
CA ILE A 15 -0.08 13.08 -0.78
C ILE A 15 -0.67 13.09 -2.18
N ASP A 16 0.19 13.08 -3.20
CA ASP A 16 -0.25 13.21 -4.60
C ASP A 16 -0.35 11.88 -5.34
N LEU A 17 0.32 10.86 -4.83
CA LEU A 17 0.40 9.53 -5.42
C LEU A 17 0.77 8.53 -4.33
N ILE A 18 0.24 7.31 -4.43
CA ILE A 18 0.61 6.20 -3.56
C ILE A 18 1.14 5.06 -4.43
N HIS A 19 2.32 4.56 -4.09
CA HIS A 19 2.77 3.26 -4.56
C HIS A 19 2.28 2.21 -3.56
N CYS A 20 1.31 1.40 -3.97
CA CYS A 20 0.64 0.44 -3.12
C CYS A 20 1.24 -0.96 -3.35
N ASN A 21 2.22 -1.32 -2.53
CA ASN A 21 2.92 -2.59 -2.59
C ASN A 21 2.81 -3.30 -1.24
N ASP A 22 2.64 -4.62 -1.25
CA ASP A 22 2.91 -5.44 -0.08
C ASP A 22 4.41 -5.79 -0.04
N SER A 23 4.91 -6.36 1.06
CA SER A 23 6.33 -6.63 1.26
C SER A 23 6.61 -8.11 1.48
N GLN A 24 7.59 -8.65 0.76
CA GLN A 24 8.15 -9.98 1.05
C GLN A 24 9.04 -9.96 2.31
N GLY A 25 9.57 -8.79 2.68
CA GLY A 25 10.47 -8.63 3.81
C GLY A 25 9.71 -8.51 5.13
N ALA A 26 10.40 -8.79 6.24
CA ALA A 26 9.90 -8.44 7.56
C ALA A 26 9.92 -6.91 7.77
N PHE A 27 9.12 -6.43 8.73
CA PHE A 27 9.18 -5.05 9.18
C PHE A 27 10.61 -4.64 9.55
N ASP A 28 11.03 -3.46 9.13
CA ASP A 28 12.36 -2.89 9.40
C ASP A 28 13.56 -3.68 8.84
N SER A 29 13.32 -4.59 7.88
CA SER A 29 14.40 -5.39 7.26
C SER A 29 15.32 -4.59 6.33
N GLY A 30 14.90 -3.40 5.89
CA GLY A 30 15.57 -2.62 4.84
C GLY A 30 15.52 -3.26 3.44
N ALA A 31 14.84 -4.40 3.29
CA ALA A 31 14.67 -5.07 2.00
C ALA A 31 13.53 -4.44 1.21
N ASP A 32 13.85 -3.99 0.00
CA ASP A 32 12.87 -3.49 -0.97
C ASP A 32 12.50 -4.62 -1.95
N ARG A 33 11.51 -5.42 -1.55
CA ARG A 33 11.02 -6.59 -2.28
C ARG A 33 9.50 -6.63 -2.21
N HIS A 34 8.85 -6.24 -3.31
CA HIS A 34 7.40 -6.15 -3.37
C HIS A 34 6.74 -7.53 -3.47
N ALA A 35 5.59 -7.69 -2.83
CA ALA A 35 4.67 -8.80 -2.97
C ALA A 35 3.33 -8.31 -3.53
N ASN A 36 2.55 -9.21 -4.14
CA ASN A 36 1.14 -8.94 -4.45
C ASN A 36 0.34 -8.75 -3.15
N LEU A 37 -0.79 -8.04 -3.22
CA LEU A 37 -1.49 -7.54 -2.05
C LEU A 37 -2.11 -8.69 -1.24
N GLY A 38 -1.71 -8.79 0.03
CA GLY A 38 -2.19 -9.84 0.94
C GLY A 38 -1.33 -11.11 0.93
N GLU A 39 -0.30 -11.15 0.09
CA GLU A 39 0.69 -12.23 0.06
C GLU A 39 1.97 -11.88 0.86
N GLY A 40 2.11 -10.62 1.27
CA GLY A 40 3.26 -10.14 2.04
C GLY A 40 2.97 -9.96 3.53
N SER A 41 3.88 -9.24 4.19
CA SER A 41 3.89 -9.05 5.64
C SER A 41 3.15 -7.81 6.14
N VAL A 42 2.71 -6.91 5.24
CA VAL A 42 2.11 -5.62 5.63
C VAL A 42 0.70 -5.81 6.18
N GLY A 43 -0.04 -6.77 5.61
CA GLY A 43 -1.42 -7.08 5.97
C GLY A 43 -2.45 -6.14 5.32
N MET A 44 -3.50 -6.73 4.73
CA MET A 44 -4.47 -6.01 3.90
C MET A 44 -5.19 -4.87 4.63
N ASP A 45 -5.56 -5.05 5.90
CA ASP A 45 -6.27 -4.02 6.67
C ASP A 45 -5.42 -2.75 6.86
N ASN A 46 -4.10 -2.92 7.07
CA ASN A 46 -3.17 -1.80 7.17
C ASN A 46 -3.07 -1.04 5.84
N ILE A 47 -3.01 -1.77 4.72
CA ILE A 47 -2.97 -1.20 3.37
C ILE A 47 -4.23 -0.39 3.11
N ILE A 48 -5.41 -1.00 3.25
CA ILE A 48 -6.69 -0.32 2.97
C ILE A 48 -6.89 0.91 3.86
N ASN A 49 -6.55 0.81 5.14
CA ASN A 49 -6.66 1.97 6.03
C ASN A 49 -5.74 3.12 5.60
N CYS A 50 -4.49 2.83 5.22
CA CYS A 50 -3.56 3.83 4.70
C CYS A 50 -4.09 4.50 3.42
N LEU A 51 -4.59 3.71 2.47
CA LEU A 51 -5.12 4.22 1.20
C LEU A 51 -6.33 5.14 1.40
N LYS A 52 -7.27 4.76 2.28
CA LYS A 52 -8.45 5.59 2.60
C LYS A 52 -8.09 6.92 3.24
N THR A 53 -7.11 6.93 4.16
CA THR A 53 -6.63 8.17 4.78
C THR A 53 -5.89 9.07 3.79
N ALA A 54 -5.01 8.49 2.96
CA ALA A 54 -4.21 9.25 2.02
C ALA A 54 -5.03 9.82 0.84
N ASN A 55 -6.11 9.14 0.43
CA ASN A 55 -7.08 9.58 -0.58
C ASN A 55 -6.43 10.16 -1.86
N ALA A 56 -5.46 9.44 -2.42
CA ALA A 56 -4.70 9.83 -3.59
C ALA A 56 -4.70 8.73 -4.67
N PRO A 57 -4.36 9.05 -5.93
CA PRO A 57 -4.20 8.05 -6.98
C PRO A 57 -3.18 6.96 -6.61
N ILE A 58 -3.41 5.74 -7.09
CA ILE A 58 -2.65 4.55 -6.71
C ILE A 58 -1.92 3.97 -7.93
N VAL A 59 -0.67 3.59 -7.73
CA VAL A 59 0.13 2.76 -8.63
C VAL A 59 0.43 1.44 -7.93
N LEU A 60 0.26 0.34 -8.66
CA LEU A 60 0.70 -0.99 -8.23
C LEU A 60 2.05 -1.27 -8.88
N GLU A 61 3.08 -1.51 -8.06
CA GLU A 61 4.41 -1.95 -8.51
C GLU A 61 4.68 -3.39 -8.03
N THR A 62 3.60 -4.18 -7.90
CA THR A 62 3.62 -5.58 -7.48
C THR A 62 4.07 -6.50 -8.63
N PRO A 63 4.44 -7.76 -8.36
CA PRO A 63 4.81 -8.72 -9.41
C PRO A 63 3.74 -8.80 -10.51
N PHE A 64 4.19 -8.71 -11.77
CA PHE A 64 3.36 -8.42 -12.94
C PHE A 64 2.15 -9.36 -13.10
N ASP A 65 2.36 -10.66 -12.90
CA ASP A 65 1.32 -11.68 -13.10
C ASP A 65 0.11 -11.51 -12.16
N GLY A 66 0.32 -10.92 -10.96
CA GLY A 66 -0.72 -10.70 -9.96
C GLY A 66 -1.36 -9.30 -9.99
N VAL A 67 -0.85 -8.36 -10.78
CA VAL A 67 -1.33 -6.95 -10.77
C VAL A 67 -2.82 -6.84 -11.07
N ALA A 68 -3.35 -7.67 -11.98
CA ALA A 68 -4.77 -7.64 -12.33
C ALA A 68 -5.67 -8.07 -11.15
N ALA A 69 -5.21 -9.03 -10.33
CA ALA A 69 -5.91 -9.46 -9.14
C ALA A 69 -5.84 -8.39 -8.04
N ASP A 70 -4.67 -7.80 -7.82
CA ASP A 70 -4.47 -6.68 -6.89
C ASP A 70 -5.40 -5.50 -7.22
N LEU A 71 -5.50 -5.14 -8.49
CA LEU A 71 -6.40 -4.08 -8.95
C LEU A 71 -7.87 -4.42 -8.66
N ALA A 72 -8.28 -5.67 -8.87
CA ALA A 72 -9.64 -6.11 -8.58
C ALA A 72 -9.93 -6.09 -7.07
N LEU A 73 -8.96 -6.45 -6.22
CA LEU A 73 -9.06 -6.36 -4.77
C LEU A 73 -9.25 -4.91 -4.32
N LEU A 74 -8.42 -3.99 -4.80
CA LEU A 74 -8.53 -2.57 -4.45
C LEU A 74 -9.86 -1.96 -4.90
N ARG A 75 -10.31 -2.25 -6.13
CA ARG A 75 -11.62 -1.79 -6.65
C ARG A 75 -12.82 -2.26 -5.82
N LYS A 76 -12.68 -3.37 -5.09
CA LYS A 76 -13.73 -3.90 -4.22
C LYS A 76 -13.69 -3.28 -2.82
N ALA A 77 -12.50 -2.91 -2.34
CA ALA A 77 -12.26 -2.51 -0.95
C ALA A 77 -12.29 -0.99 -0.71
N LEU A 78 -12.07 -0.20 -1.77
CA LEU A 78 -12.09 1.26 -1.78
C LEU A 78 -13.42 1.77 -2.36
#